data_AF-A0A3G9CZB4-F1
#
_entry.id   AF-A0A3G9CZB4-F1
#
_cell.length_a   1.000
_cell.length_b   1.000
_cell.length_c   1.000
_cell.angle_alpha   90.00
_cell.angle_beta   90.00
_cell.angle_gamma   90.00
#
_symmetry.space_group_name_H-M   'P 1'
#
loop_
_entity.id
_entity.type
_entity.pdbx_description
1 polymer ?
#
loop_
_entity_poly.entity_id
_entity_poly.type
_entity_poly.pdbx_seq_one_letter_code
_entity_poly.pdbx_strand_id
1 'polypeptide(L)'
;MNKNRKFLEDIGIKSGYPLIESEKRFMDGSQYRFEVPGIQRPPTLRALIDALDEYDVTIHRVTQTKGIMLLTDREIEEMGELARDAKIELFLSIGPRATYDTSATAKTKEGARIGYRIRGYENLLYALEDVKRAAELGIRGIVVYDEGILWVLGKMRKEGYLPADIHFKVSAHCGHGNPASALLIEEIGADSFNPVRDLQIPMLASIRNSINIPIDLHTENPQSSGGFIRHYEVPDMIRYAAPVYLKTGGSVAKKHAWETTKTEAKERIRQVYLVQSMIERYYPEAKASPKGSGDLAIPVIK
;
A
#
# COMPACT_ATOMS: atom_id res chain seq x y z
N MET A 1 -6.28 -17.25 -19.71
CA MET A 1 -7.66 -17.49 -19.20
C MET A 1 -8.74 -17.40 -20.28
N ASN A 2 -8.62 -16.54 -21.30
CA ASN A 2 -9.67 -16.32 -22.31
C ASN A 2 -10.15 -17.59 -23.04
N LYS A 3 -9.26 -18.52 -23.36
CA LYS A 3 -9.63 -19.81 -23.98
C LYS A 3 -10.61 -20.62 -23.12
N ASN A 4 -10.36 -20.70 -21.82
CA ASN A 4 -11.23 -21.44 -20.89
C ASN A 4 -12.53 -20.67 -20.62
N ARG A 5 -12.51 -19.33 -20.59
CA ARG A 5 -13.73 -18.51 -20.50
C ARG A 5 -14.64 -18.78 -21.70
N LYS A 6 -14.07 -18.76 -22.91
CA LYS A 6 -14.79 -19.10 -24.14
C LYS A 6 -15.33 -20.52 -24.10
N PHE A 7 -14.52 -21.50 -23.70
CA PHE A 7 -14.99 -22.88 -23.56
C PHE A 7 -16.17 -23.01 -22.59
N LEU A 8 -16.13 -22.32 -21.43
CA LEU A 8 -17.23 -22.29 -20.48
C LEU A 8 -18.50 -21.70 -21.12
N GLU A 9 -18.37 -20.59 -21.86
CA GLU A 9 -19.49 -19.99 -22.60
C GLU A 9 -20.05 -20.93 -23.68
N ASP A 10 -19.17 -21.62 -24.43
CA ASP A 10 -19.53 -22.57 -25.48
C ASP A 10 -20.33 -23.76 -24.91
N ILE A 11 -20.07 -24.16 -23.66
CA ILE A 11 -20.86 -25.20 -22.95
C ILE A 11 -22.02 -24.64 -22.12
N GLY A 12 -22.37 -23.36 -22.30
CA GLY A 12 -23.54 -22.72 -21.69
C GLY A 12 -23.32 -22.12 -20.29
N ILE A 13 -22.09 -22.08 -19.78
CA ILE A 13 -21.71 -21.51 -18.49
C ILE A 13 -21.25 -20.05 -18.70
N LYS A 14 -22.11 -19.08 -18.41
CA LYS A 14 -21.87 -17.65 -18.68
C LYS A 14 -21.32 -16.90 -17.46
N SER A 15 -20.40 -15.96 -17.67
CA SER A 15 -19.66 -15.27 -16.59
C SER A 15 -20.38 -14.07 -15.93
N GLY A 16 -21.65 -13.81 -16.23
CA GLY A 16 -22.41 -12.69 -15.65
C GLY A 16 -22.11 -11.31 -16.28
N TYR A 17 -22.36 -10.24 -15.53
CA TYR A 17 -22.43 -8.84 -15.99
C TYR A 17 -21.11 -8.29 -16.58
N PRO A 18 -21.18 -7.42 -17.61
CA PRO A 18 -20.00 -6.74 -18.13
C PRO A 18 -19.47 -5.70 -17.15
N LEU A 19 -18.14 -5.59 -17.05
CA LEU A 19 -17.45 -4.51 -16.33
C LEU A 19 -16.76 -3.60 -17.35
N ILE A 20 -16.69 -2.31 -17.02
CA ILE A 20 -16.00 -1.31 -17.84
C ILE A 20 -14.53 -1.27 -17.40
N GLU A 21 -13.61 -1.43 -18.36
CA GLU A 21 -12.17 -1.31 -18.09
C GLU A 21 -11.80 0.10 -17.65
N SER A 22 -10.81 0.21 -16.75
CA SER A 22 -10.32 1.52 -16.34
C SER A 22 -9.39 2.10 -17.39
N GLU A 23 -9.69 3.32 -17.83
CA GLU A 23 -8.84 4.11 -18.72
C GLU A 23 -7.76 4.91 -17.99
N LYS A 24 -7.84 5.03 -16.65
CA LYS A 24 -6.91 5.82 -15.84
C LYS A 24 -5.54 5.15 -15.76
N ARG A 25 -4.48 5.96 -15.66
CA ARG A 25 -3.07 5.53 -15.61
C ARG A 25 -2.30 6.33 -14.57
N PHE A 26 -1.15 5.81 -14.17
CA PHE A 26 -0.12 6.60 -13.49
C PHE A 26 0.41 7.68 -14.46
N MET A 27 1.15 8.68 -13.94
CA MET A 27 1.68 9.78 -14.77
C MET A 27 2.62 9.29 -15.89
N ASP A 28 3.28 8.16 -15.67
CA ASP A 28 4.14 7.47 -16.64
C ASP A 28 3.37 6.69 -17.73
N GLY A 29 2.02 6.68 -17.69
CA GLY A 29 1.16 5.96 -18.61
C GLY A 29 0.92 4.49 -18.27
N SER A 30 1.44 3.99 -17.15
CA SER A 30 1.30 2.60 -16.72
C SER A 30 0.04 2.34 -15.89
N GLN A 31 -0.34 1.07 -15.79
CA GLN A 31 -1.55 0.63 -15.09
C GLN A 31 -1.26 0.13 -13.67
N TYR A 32 -0.07 -0.40 -13.42
CA TYR A 32 0.23 -0.99 -12.13
C TYR A 32 1.66 -0.76 -11.66
N ARG A 33 1.78 -0.76 -10.33
CA ARG A 33 3.02 -0.74 -9.56
C ARG A 33 3.01 -1.88 -8.56
N PHE A 34 4.17 -2.27 -8.06
CA PHE A 34 4.30 -3.25 -6.98
C PHE A 34 4.65 -2.58 -5.65
N GLU A 35 3.98 -3.00 -4.58
CA GLU A 35 4.27 -2.63 -3.21
C GLU A 35 4.59 -3.88 -2.38
N VAL A 36 5.64 -3.81 -1.57
CA VAL A 36 5.94 -4.83 -0.55
C VAL A 36 5.74 -4.26 0.86
N PRO A 37 4.76 -4.76 1.64
CA PRO A 37 4.54 -4.32 3.00
C PRO A 37 5.35 -5.14 4.01
N GLY A 38 5.47 -4.60 5.22
CA GLY A 38 6.02 -5.33 6.38
C GLY A 38 7.55 -5.31 6.47
N ILE A 39 8.20 -4.34 5.85
CA ILE A 39 9.64 -4.13 5.93
C ILE A 39 9.91 -3.14 7.06
N GLN A 40 10.46 -3.65 8.18
CA GLN A 40 10.40 -2.90 9.44
C GLN A 40 11.65 -2.09 9.75
N ARG A 41 12.82 -2.53 9.25
CA ARG A 41 14.14 -2.01 9.65
C ARG A 41 15.18 -2.09 8.53
N PRO A 42 16.30 -1.35 8.59
CA PRO A 42 17.30 -1.32 7.52
C PRO A 42 17.81 -2.71 7.06
N PRO A 43 18.16 -3.67 7.96
CA PRO A 43 18.67 -4.96 7.51
C PRO A 43 17.67 -5.76 6.66
N THR A 44 16.38 -5.56 6.88
CA THR A 44 15.30 -6.23 6.13
C THR A 44 15.03 -5.56 4.79
N LEU A 45 15.15 -4.23 4.74
CA LEU A 45 15.06 -3.48 3.49
C LEU A 45 16.21 -3.82 2.56
N ARG A 46 17.44 -3.85 3.08
CA ARG A 46 18.63 -4.27 2.33
C ARG A 46 18.47 -5.68 1.75
N ALA A 47 18.08 -6.64 2.59
CA ALA A 47 17.87 -8.02 2.14
C ALA A 47 16.76 -8.15 1.08
N LEU A 48 15.72 -7.30 1.14
CA LEU A 48 14.68 -7.24 0.13
C LEU A 48 15.20 -6.66 -1.19
N ILE A 49 15.96 -5.55 -1.14
CA ILE A 49 16.56 -4.93 -2.33
C ILE A 49 17.52 -5.91 -3.02
N ASP A 50 18.38 -6.58 -2.25
CA ASP A 50 19.33 -7.58 -2.77
C ASP A 50 18.65 -8.73 -3.52
N ALA A 51 17.39 -9.05 -3.18
CA ALA A 51 16.63 -10.12 -3.82
C ALA A 51 15.92 -9.68 -5.11
N LEU A 52 15.82 -8.38 -5.40
CA LEU A 52 15.13 -7.89 -6.61
C LEU A 52 15.81 -8.41 -7.88
N ASP A 53 17.15 -8.36 -7.91
CA ASP A 53 17.96 -8.82 -9.04
C ASP A 53 17.92 -10.35 -9.19
N GLU A 54 17.76 -11.09 -8.08
CA GLU A 54 17.68 -12.56 -8.08
C GLU A 54 16.44 -13.07 -8.83
N TYR A 55 15.33 -12.33 -8.74
CA TYR A 55 14.05 -12.71 -9.34
C TYR A 55 13.69 -11.90 -10.61
N ASP A 56 14.54 -10.95 -11.01
CA ASP A 56 14.28 -10.01 -12.11
C ASP A 56 12.90 -9.31 -11.98
N VAL A 57 12.65 -8.76 -10.79
CA VAL A 57 11.40 -8.04 -10.50
C VAL A 57 11.65 -6.59 -10.14
N THR A 58 10.75 -5.72 -10.59
CA THR A 58 10.74 -4.31 -10.21
C THR A 58 9.65 -4.04 -9.19
N ILE A 59 10.03 -3.49 -8.04
CA ILE A 59 9.07 -2.93 -7.07
C ILE A 59 9.17 -1.41 -7.06
N HIS A 60 8.12 -0.77 -6.55
CA HIS A 60 7.98 0.69 -6.58
C HIS A 60 7.84 1.27 -5.18
N ARG A 61 7.35 0.48 -4.23
CA ARG A 61 7.04 0.94 -2.88
C ARG A 61 7.35 -0.14 -1.84
N VAL A 62 7.93 0.28 -0.72
CA VAL A 62 8.02 -0.52 0.49
C VAL A 62 7.28 0.18 1.63
N THR A 63 6.70 -0.59 2.54
CA THR A 63 5.94 -0.03 3.66
C THR A 63 6.34 -0.64 5.00
N GLN A 64 6.74 0.24 5.93
CA GLN A 64 6.90 -0.05 7.35
C GLN A 64 5.55 0.10 8.05
N THR A 65 5.22 -0.81 8.97
CA THR A 65 3.87 -0.88 9.58
C THR A 65 3.85 -0.69 11.10
N LYS A 66 5.00 -0.65 11.75
CA LYS A 66 5.12 -0.55 13.21
C LYS A 66 5.06 0.86 13.76
N GLY A 67 5.30 1.91 12.98
CA GLY A 67 5.33 3.28 13.48
C GLY A 67 6.70 3.94 13.29
N ILE A 68 6.72 5.21 12.88
CA ILE A 68 7.92 6.06 12.82
C ILE A 68 8.51 6.22 14.23
N MET A 69 7.66 6.41 15.24
CA MET A 69 8.06 6.51 16.66
C MET A 69 8.91 5.33 17.20
N LEU A 70 8.93 4.18 16.50
CA LEU A 70 9.71 2.99 16.90
C LEU A 70 11.03 2.83 16.14
N LEU A 71 11.38 3.81 15.31
CA LEU A 71 12.65 3.87 14.60
C LEU A 71 13.51 4.98 15.19
N THR A 72 14.81 4.74 15.29
CA THR A 72 15.81 5.78 15.54
C THR A 72 16.00 6.65 14.29
N ASP A 73 16.51 7.88 14.44
CA ASP A 73 16.80 8.76 13.29
C ASP A 73 17.75 8.08 12.30
N ARG A 74 18.81 7.45 12.83
CA ARG A 74 19.76 6.67 12.03
C ARG A 74 19.09 5.53 11.24
N GLU A 75 18.11 4.83 11.82
CA GLU A 75 17.38 3.78 11.09
C GLU A 75 16.50 4.39 9.98
N ILE A 76 15.89 5.55 10.22
CA ILE A 76 15.10 6.26 9.20
C ILE A 76 15.99 6.74 8.06
N GLU A 77 17.13 7.35 8.37
CA GLU A 77 18.13 7.80 7.40
C GLU A 77 18.65 6.63 6.57
N GLU A 78 19.12 5.54 7.20
CA GLU A 78 19.63 4.36 6.47
C GLU A 78 18.54 3.73 5.58
N MET A 79 17.30 3.63 6.06
CA MET A 79 16.20 3.14 5.23
C MET A 79 15.89 4.10 4.07
N GLY A 80 15.97 5.40 4.31
CA GLY A 80 15.81 6.45 3.31
C GLY A 80 16.86 6.38 2.21
N GLU A 81 18.14 6.24 2.58
CA GLU A 81 19.26 6.09 1.65
C GLU A 81 19.09 4.83 0.78
N LEU A 82 18.80 3.70 1.42
CA LEU A 82 18.53 2.43 0.73
C LEU A 82 17.40 2.56 -0.29
N ALA A 83 16.29 3.19 0.10
CA ALA A 83 15.14 3.37 -0.77
C ALA A 83 15.43 4.34 -1.92
N ARG A 84 16.14 5.45 -1.65
CA ARG A 84 16.59 6.41 -2.66
C ARG A 84 17.49 5.76 -3.69
N ASP A 85 18.51 5.03 -3.25
CA ASP A 85 19.49 4.38 -4.12
C ASP A 85 18.82 3.27 -4.97
N ALA A 86 17.87 2.54 -4.38
CA ALA A 86 17.05 1.56 -5.09
C ALA A 86 15.96 2.20 -5.98
N LYS A 87 15.74 3.52 -5.89
CA LYS A 87 14.71 4.28 -6.60
C LYS A 87 13.27 3.79 -6.32
N ILE A 88 12.97 3.55 -5.04
CA ILE A 88 11.66 3.10 -4.56
C ILE A 88 11.10 4.04 -3.50
N GLU A 89 9.78 4.10 -3.38
CA GLU A 89 9.10 4.81 -2.31
C GLU A 89 9.29 4.09 -0.97
N LEU A 90 9.54 4.86 0.08
CA LEU A 90 9.52 4.37 1.46
C LEU A 90 8.37 5.02 2.21
N PHE A 91 7.37 4.20 2.55
CA PHE A 91 6.24 4.62 3.36
C PHE A 91 6.40 4.18 4.81
N LEU A 92 6.41 5.14 5.73
CA LEU A 92 6.46 4.89 7.17
C LEU A 92 5.10 5.11 7.81
N SER A 93 4.70 4.20 8.69
CA SER A 93 3.42 4.33 9.39
C SER A 93 3.49 5.34 10.52
N ILE A 94 2.46 6.15 10.68
CA ILE A 94 2.37 7.11 11.79
C ILE A 94 2.10 6.41 13.13
N GLY A 95 2.63 6.96 14.22
CA GLY A 95 2.24 6.70 15.60
C GLY A 95 2.12 8.00 16.40
N PRO A 96 1.69 7.97 17.68
CA PRO A 96 1.17 6.81 18.39
C PRO A 96 -0.29 6.50 18.00
N ARG A 97 -0.60 5.20 17.94
CA ARG A 97 -1.95 4.65 17.67
C ARG A 97 -2.50 4.02 18.95
N ALA A 98 -3.79 3.70 19.01
CA ALA A 98 -4.39 3.11 20.22
C ALA A 98 -3.75 1.80 20.70
N THR A 99 -3.00 1.08 19.84
CA THR A 99 -2.19 -0.08 20.25
C THR A 99 -0.92 0.26 21.05
N TYR A 100 -0.44 1.50 20.97
CA TYR A 100 0.76 1.99 21.67
C TYR A 100 0.45 2.88 22.86
N ASP A 101 -0.81 3.30 23.01
CA ASP A 101 -1.25 4.13 24.13
C ASP A 101 -1.89 3.30 25.25
N THR A 102 -2.57 3.97 26.18
CA THR A 102 -3.20 3.36 27.37
C THR A 102 -4.53 2.65 27.08
N SER A 103 -4.93 2.46 25.82
CA SER A 103 -6.24 1.91 25.46
C SER A 103 -6.40 0.46 25.90
N ALA A 104 -7.10 0.25 27.02
CA ALA A 104 -7.59 -1.09 27.37
C ALA A 104 -8.57 -1.61 26.31
N THR A 105 -9.40 -0.72 25.72
CA THR A 105 -10.37 -1.07 24.67
C THR A 105 -9.69 -1.70 23.46
N ALA A 106 -8.55 -1.15 23.00
CA ALA A 106 -7.81 -1.70 21.85
C ALA A 106 -7.33 -3.14 22.05
N LYS A 107 -7.24 -3.62 23.31
CA LYS A 107 -6.86 -5.00 23.65
C LYS A 107 -8.04 -5.98 23.63
N THR A 108 -9.28 -5.48 23.54
CA THR A 108 -10.48 -6.32 23.44
C THR A 108 -10.74 -6.75 21.99
N LYS A 109 -11.48 -7.85 21.79
CA LYS A 109 -11.85 -8.34 20.46
C LYS A 109 -12.61 -7.30 19.62
N GLU A 110 -13.52 -6.55 20.24
CA GLU A 110 -14.30 -5.53 19.55
C GLU A 110 -13.49 -4.25 19.31
N GLY A 111 -12.73 -3.80 20.32
CA GLY A 111 -11.92 -2.59 20.20
C GLY A 111 -10.68 -2.74 19.30
N ALA A 112 -10.20 -3.97 19.06
CA ALA A 112 -9.13 -4.22 18.10
C ALA A 112 -9.45 -3.73 16.67
N ARG A 113 -10.75 -3.68 16.30
CA ARG A 113 -11.20 -3.17 14.99
C ARG A 113 -10.94 -1.68 14.80
N ILE A 114 -10.91 -0.91 15.89
CA ILE A 114 -10.62 0.53 15.90
C ILE A 114 -9.23 0.84 16.49
N GLY A 115 -8.46 -0.19 16.84
CA GLY A 115 -7.23 -0.07 17.64
C GLY A 115 -6.07 0.64 16.95
N TYR A 116 -6.15 0.87 15.64
CA TYR A 116 -5.12 1.60 14.90
C TYR A 116 -5.38 3.10 14.81
N ARG A 117 -6.54 3.60 15.26
CA ARG A 117 -6.89 5.01 15.19
C ARG A 117 -6.16 5.83 16.26
N ILE A 118 -5.90 7.10 15.97
CA ILE A 118 -5.35 8.08 16.92
C ILE A 118 -6.46 8.52 17.89
N ARG A 119 -6.12 8.76 19.16
CA ARG A 119 -7.09 9.08 20.23
C ARG A 119 -6.73 10.35 21.00
N GLY A 120 -7.64 11.33 20.98
CA GLY A 120 -7.50 12.56 21.76
C GLY A 120 -6.48 13.54 21.18
N TYR A 121 -6.46 14.75 21.74
CA TYR A 121 -5.66 15.87 21.23
C TYR A 121 -4.15 15.61 21.32
N GLU A 122 -3.67 15.12 22.47
CA GLU A 122 -2.23 14.90 22.65
C GLU A 122 -1.65 13.86 21.69
N ASN A 123 -2.33 12.72 21.49
CA ASN A 123 -1.85 11.74 20.52
C ASN A 123 -1.96 12.24 19.08
N LEU A 124 -2.93 13.12 18.78
CA LEU A 124 -2.99 13.81 17.50
C LEU A 124 -1.76 14.70 17.33
N LEU A 125 -1.42 15.53 18.32
CA LEU A 125 -0.22 16.36 18.31
C LEU A 125 1.06 15.52 18.15
N TYR A 126 1.22 14.44 18.94
CA TYR A 126 2.38 13.56 18.85
C TYR A 126 2.52 12.92 17.46
N ALA A 127 1.40 12.58 16.83
CA ALA A 127 1.41 12.02 15.49
C ALA A 127 1.83 13.04 14.43
N LEU A 128 1.43 14.31 14.58
CA LEU A 128 1.92 15.39 13.71
C LEU A 128 3.44 15.58 13.85
N GLU A 129 3.97 15.53 15.08
CA GLU A 129 5.41 15.62 15.32
C GLU A 129 6.16 14.39 14.79
N ASP A 130 5.58 13.18 14.86
CA ASP A 130 6.14 11.96 14.26
C ASP A 130 6.27 12.08 12.73
N VAL A 131 5.27 12.69 12.07
CA VAL A 131 5.30 12.97 10.62
C VAL A 131 6.33 14.04 10.28
N LYS A 132 6.39 15.15 11.04
CA LYS A 132 7.38 16.21 10.83
C LYS A 132 8.80 15.66 10.91
N ARG A 133 9.09 14.87 11.96
CA ARG A 133 10.38 14.21 12.14
C ARG A 133 10.76 13.36 10.93
N ALA A 134 9.85 12.52 10.43
CA ALA A 134 10.12 11.73 9.23
C ALA A 134 10.38 12.61 7.99
N ALA A 135 9.59 13.67 7.80
CA ALA A 135 9.73 14.58 6.67
C ALA A 135 11.05 15.38 6.70
N GLU A 136 11.49 15.82 7.89
CA GLU A 136 12.77 16.50 8.15
C GLU A 136 13.96 15.60 7.82
N LEU A 137 13.86 14.30 8.15
CA LEU A 137 14.82 13.26 7.78
C LEU A 137 14.71 12.82 6.31
N GLY A 138 13.90 13.50 5.50
CA GLY A 138 13.82 13.30 4.05
C GLY A 138 12.81 12.27 3.57
N ILE A 139 12.01 11.67 4.45
CA ILE A 139 10.93 10.75 4.05
C ILE A 139 9.81 11.53 3.35
N ARG A 140 9.21 10.91 2.32
CA ARG A 140 8.07 11.47 1.57
C ARG A 140 6.82 10.61 1.58
N GLY A 141 6.89 9.35 2.00
CA GLY A 141 5.72 8.47 2.11
C GLY A 141 5.26 8.28 3.56
N ILE A 142 4.00 8.59 3.85
CA ILE A 142 3.40 8.43 5.18
C ILE A 142 2.13 7.58 5.11
N VAL A 143 2.02 6.56 5.97
CA VAL A 143 0.78 5.78 6.12
C VAL A 143 -0.03 6.28 7.31
N VAL A 144 -1.28 6.65 7.06
CA VAL A 144 -2.25 7.14 8.05
C VAL A 144 -3.33 6.11 8.36
N TYR A 145 -3.95 6.24 9.54
CA TYR A 145 -4.87 5.25 10.10
C TYR A 145 -6.23 5.83 10.54
N ASP A 146 -6.48 7.11 10.26
CA ASP A 146 -7.79 7.73 10.40
C ASP A 146 -7.93 8.96 9.48
N GLU A 147 -9.16 9.37 9.26
CA GLU A 147 -9.56 10.45 8.37
C GLU A 147 -9.25 11.83 8.99
N GLY A 148 -9.30 11.94 10.32
CA GLY A 148 -9.06 13.19 11.03
C GLY A 148 -7.62 13.65 10.90
N ILE A 149 -6.65 12.76 11.17
CA ILE A 149 -5.23 13.05 10.94
C ILE A 149 -4.94 13.32 9.47
N LEU A 150 -5.55 12.56 8.54
CA LEU A 150 -5.37 12.80 7.10
C LEU A 150 -5.81 14.22 6.73
N TRP A 151 -6.97 14.66 7.20
CA TRP A 151 -7.47 16.00 6.95
C TRP A 151 -6.52 17.08 7.49
N VAL A 152 -6.00 16.92 8.71
CA VAL A 152 -5.02 17.86 9.29
C VAL A 152 -3.73 17.88 8.47
N LEU A 153 -3.18 16.72 8.12
CA LEU A 153 -1.95 16.59 7.32
C LEU A 153 -2.12 17.18 5.91
N GLY A 154 -3.28 16.99 5.28
CA GLY A 154 -3.63 17.59 3.99
C GLY A 154 -3.65 19.13 4.06
N LYS A 155 -4.17 19.70 5.16
CA LYS A 155 -4.11 21.15 5.42
C LYS A 155 -2.68 21.63 5.63
N MET A 156 -1.91 20.94 6.46
CA MET A 156 -0.50 21.27 6.71
C MET A 156 0.34 21.25 5.43
N ARG A 157 0.14 20.25 4.56
CA ARG A 157 0.79 20.20 3.24
C ARG A 157 0.39 21.39 2.37
N LYS A 158 -0.90 21.74 2.31
CA LYS A 158 -1.40 22.88 1.52
C LYS A 158 -0.88 24.23 2.01
N GLU A 159 -0.70 24.38 3.33
CA GLU A 159 -0.24 25.61 3.97
C GLU A 159 1.30 25.69 4.09
N GLY A 160 2.03 24.69 3.58
CA GLY A 160 3.50 24.69 3.54
C GLY A 160 4.18 24.29 4.85
N TYR A 161 3.44 23.74 5.83
CA TYR A 161 4.01 23.17 7.05
C TYR A 161 4.66 21.79 6.82
N LEU A 162 4.33 21.12 5.71
CA LEU A 162 4.96 19.88 5.26
C LEU A 162 5.46 20.05 3.81
N PRO A 163 6.46 19.28 3.38
CA PRO A 163 6.93 19.31 1.99
C PRO A 163 5.77 19.08 1.01
N ALA A 164 5.73 19.83 -0.09
CA ALA A 164 4.64 19.72 -1.07
C ALA A 164 4.60 18.36 -1.78
N ASP A 165 5.74 17.66 -1.83
CA ASP A 165 5.96 16.33 -2.39
C ASP A 165 5.76 15.19 -1.38
N ILE A 166 5.27 15.47 -0.16
CA ILE A 166 4.88 14.41 0.78
C ILE A 166 3.58 13.74 0.31
N HIS A 167 3.55 12.42 0.30
CA HIS A 167 2.40 11.59 -0.07
C HIS A 167 1.81 10.88 1.14
N PHE A 168 0.48 10.93 1.25
CA PHE A 168 -0.31 10.27 2.28
C PHE A 168 -1.04 9.06 1.73
N LYS A 169 -0.86 7.93 2.40
CA LYS A 169 -1.53 6.69 2.10
C LYS A 169 -2.46 6.28 3.22
N VAL A 170 -3.73 6.03 2.90
CA VAL A 170 -4.69 5.54 3.89
C VAL A 170 -4.65 4.03 4.01
N SER A 171 -4.53 3.55 5.24
CA SER A 171 -4.41 2.13 5.58
C SER A 171 -5.73 1.37 5.43
N ALA A 172 -5.66 0.08 5.08
CA ALA A 172 -6.83 -0.81 5.05
C ALA A 172 -7.49 -0.96 6.43
N HIS A 173 -6.76 -0.61 7.50
CA HIS A 173 -7.28 -0.62 8.86
C HIS A 173 -8.29 0.51 9.14
N CYS A 174 -8.43 1.50 8.25
CA CYS A 174 -9.49 2.51 8.34
C CYS A 174 -10.86 1.95 7.92
N GLY A 175 -10.89 0.86 7.13
CA GLY A 175 -12.13 0.19 6.75
C GLY A 175 -12.87 0.80 5.56
N HIS A 176 -12.25 1.70 4.79
CA HIS A 176 -12.85 2.23 3.57
C HIS A 176 -13.05 1.12 2.53
N GLY A 177 -14.26 1.02 1.97
CA GLY A 177 -14.60 -0.08 1.07
C GLY A 177 -15.72 0.23 0.08
N ASN A 178 -16.11 1.50 -0.03
CA ASN A 178 -17.15 1.94 -0.95
C ASN A 178 -16.74 3.24 -1.67
N PRO A 179 -17.40 3.58 -2.80
CA PRO A 179 -16.99 4.73 -3.60
C PRO A 179 -17.06 6.08 -2.88
N ALA A 180 -18.10 6.31 -2.05
CA ALA A 180 -18.24 7.56 -1.29
C ALA A 180 -17.10 7.73 -0.26
N SER A 181 -16.72 6.64 0.41
CA SER A 181 -15.62 6.65 1.37
C SER A 181 -14.27 6.88 0.71
N ALA A 182 -14.07 6.38 -0.50
CA ALA A 182 -12.86 6.61 -1.29
C ALA A 182 -12.77 8.07 -1.77
N LEU A 183 -13.89 8.63 -2.24
CA LEU A 183 -13.98 10.04 -2.65
C LEU A 183 -13.67 10.97 -1.47
N LEU A 184 -14.25 10.70 -0.30
CA LEU A 184 -13.99 11.49 0.91
C LEU A 184 -12.50 11.57 1.24
N ILE A 185 -11.79 10.43 1.26
CA ILE A 185 -10.36 10.43 1.61
C ILE A 185 -9.48 11.07 0.54
N GLU A 186 -9.87 11.01 -0.74
CA GLU A 186 -9.22 11.78 -1.81
C GLU A 186 -9.38 13.29 -1.58
N GLU A 187 -10.61 13.76 -1.32
CA GLU A 187 -10.91 15.18 -1.11
C GLU A 187 -10.16 15.81 0.08
N ILE A 188 -9.91 15.02 1.13
CA ILE A 188 -9.21 15.49 2.34
C ILE A 188 -7.68 15.28 2.28
N GLY A 189 -7.15 14.74 1.17
CA GLY A 189 -5.72 14.80 0.87
C GLY A 189 -4.97 13.48 0.78
N ALA A 190 -5.63 12.33 0.62
CA ALA A 190 -4.92 11.08 0.30
C ALA A 190 -4.31 11.13 -1.10
N ASP A 191 -3.14 10.52 -1.28
CA ASP A 191 -2.49 10.31 -2.59
C ASP A 191 -2.61 8.86 -3.05
N SER A 192 -2.87 7.92 -2.15
CA SER A 192 -3.38 6.58 -2.46
C SER A 192 -4.09 5.98 -1.24
N PHE A 193 -4.80 4.87 -1.43
CA PHE A 193 -5.36 4.17 -0.28
C PHE A 193 -5.50 2.66 -0.48
N ASN A 194 -5.44 1.92 0.62
CA ASN A 194 -5.86 0.53 0.65
C ASN A 194 -7.36 0.44 1.00
N PRO A 195 -8.22 -0.11 0.13
CA PRO A 195 -9.56 -0.49 0.55
C PRO A 195 -9.51 -1.70 1.51
N VAL A 196 -10.67 -2.06 2.06
CA VAL A 196 -10.85 -3.38 2.70
C VAL A 196 -10.44 -4.49 1.72
N ARG A 197 -9.81 -5.53 2.27
CA ARG A 197 -8.87 -6.37 1.52
C ARG A 197 -9.57 -7.33 0.54
N ASP A 198 -10.79 -7.73 0.88
CA ASP A 198 -11.58 -8.80 0.27
C ASP A 198 -12.65 -8.30 -0.72
N LEU A 199 -12.57 -7.03 -1.15
CA LEU A 199 -13.50 -6.49 -2.15
C LEU A 199 -13.41 -7.26 -3.47
N GLN A 200 -14.59 -7.60 -4.00
CA GLN A 200 -14.74 -8.25 -5.31
C GLN A 200 -14.42 -7.26 -6.44
N ILE A 201 -14.04 -7.77 -7.62
CA ILE A 201 -13.70 -6.95 -8.79
C ILE A 201 -14.77 -5.89 -9.13
N PRO A 202 -16.09 -6.18 -9.15
CA PRO A 202 -17.11 -5.16 -9.39
C PRO A 202 -17.13 -4.03 -8.35
N MET A 203 -16.82 -4.33 -7.09
CA MET A 203 -16.73 -3.34 -6.01
C MET A 203 -15.48 -2.47 -6.17
N LEU A 204 -14.37 -3.04 -6.63
CA LEU A 204 -13.16 -2.28 -6.95
C LEU A 204 -13.37 -1.34 -8.16
N ALA A 205 -14.05 -1.83 -9.20
CA ALA A 205 -14.39 -1.04 -10.38
C ALA A 205 -15.29 0.17 -10.03
N SER A 206 -16.30 -0.03 -9.17
CA SER A 206 -17.18 1.07 -8.75
C SER A 206 -16.45 2.14 -7.95
N ILE A 207 -15.48 1.75 -7.12
CA ILE A 207 -14.59 2.70 -6.42
C ILE A 207 -13.75 3.46 -7.44
N ARG A 208 -13.08 2.77 -8.37
CA ARG A 208 -12.23 3.42 -9.37
C ARG A 208 -12.97 4.48 -10.17
N ASN A 209 -14.23 4.22 -10.51
CA ASN A 209 -15.07 5.17 -11.24
C ASN A 209 -15.30 6.49 -10.50
N SER A 210 -15.12 6.51 -9.18
CA SER A 210 -15.46 7.66 -8.33
C SER A 210 -14.28 8.50 -7.88
N ILE A 211 -13.04 8.02 -8.04
CA ILE A 211 -11.81 8.70 -7.56
C ILE A 211 -10.76 8.82 -8.65
N ASN A 212 -9.71 9.61 -8.47
CA ASN A 212 -8.54 9.72 -9.37
C ASN A 212 -7.23 9.20 -8.79
N ILE A 213 -7.08 9.14 -7.46
CA ILE A 213 -5.89 8.58 -6.81
C ILE A 213 -5.71 7.07 -7.05
N PRO A 214 -4.48 6.54 -7.04
CA PRO A 214 -4.21 5.10 -7.09
C PRO A 214 -4.86 4.30 -5.96
N ILE A 215 -5.21 3.04 -6.28
CA ILE A 215 -5.78 2.08 -5.32
C ILE A 215 -4.74 1.01 -4.98
N ASP A 216 -4.48 0.81 -3.69
CA ASP A 216 -3.49 -0.14 -3.21
C ASP A 216 -4.16 -1.48 -2.85
N LEU A 217 -4.11 -2.45 -3.75
CA LEU A 217 -4.85 -3.71 -3.69
C LEU A 217 -4.01 -4.85 -3.13
N HIS A 218 -4.55 -5.56 -2.13
CA HIS A 218 -3.90 -6.74 -1.59
C HIS A 218 -4.08 -7.91 -2.55
N THR A 219 -2.97 -8.43 -3.10
CA THR A 219 -2.99 -9.65 -3.91
C THR A 219 -3.07 -10.91 -3.05
N GLU A 220 -2.72 -10.77 -1.77
CA GLU A 220 -2.70 -11.81 -0.75
C GLU A 220 -2.57 -11.19 0.66
N ASN A 221 -2.78 -11.96 1.72
CA ASN A 221 -2.70 -11.46 3.10
C ASN A 221 -2.12 -12.44 4.12
N PRO A 222 -1.59 -11.94 5.25
CA PRO A 222 -1.30 -12.76 6.43
C PRO A 222 -2.54 -13.50 6.93
N GLN A 223 -2.33 -14.63 7.63
CA GLN A 223 -3.42 -15.41 8.24
C GLN A 223 -4.28 -14.57 9.20
N SER A 224 -3.67 -13.63 9.93
CA SER A 224 -4.39 -12.73 10.85
C SER A 224 -5.38 -11.78 10.16
N SER A 225 -5.41 -11.73 8.82
CA SER A 225 -6.25 -10.82 8.04
C SER A 225 -6.87 -11.49 6.84
N GLY A 226 -7.30 -12.73 7.05
CA GLY A 226 -8.09 -13.53 6.12
C GLY A 226 -7.29 -14.62 5.41
N GLY A 227 -5.96 -14.49 5.32
CA GLY A 227 -5.09 -15.54 4.77
C GLY A 227 -5.37 -15.94 3.31
N PHE A 228 -6.10 -15.11 2.56
CA PHE A 228 -6.44 -15.43 1.18
C PHE A 228 -5.30 -15.14 0.22
N ILE A 229 -5.34 -15.79 -0.94
CA ILE A 229 -4.43 -15.61 -2.06
C ILE A 229 -5.29 -15.35 -3.31
N ARG A 230 -5.11 -14.20 -3.97
CA ARG A 230 -5.94 -13.72 -5.09
C ARG A 230 -5.12 -13.48 -6.37
N HIS A 231 -4.00 -14.17 -6.55
CA HIS A 231 -3.11 -13.93 -7.70
C HIS A 231 -3.82 -14.08 -9.08
N TYR A 232 -4.79 -14.99 -9.21
CA TYR A 232 -5.58 -15.15 -10.44
C TYR A 232 -6.51 -13.97 -10.75
N GLU A 233 -6.84 -13.15 -9.77
CA GLU A 233 -7.66 -11.95 -9.95
C GLU A 233 -6.84 -10.72 -10.31
N VAL A 234 -5.52 -10.75 -10.14
CA VAL A 234 -4.64 -9.60 -10.39
C VAL A 234 -4.79 -9.03 -11.81
N PRO A 235 -4.84 -9.83 -12.89
CA PRO A 235 -5.20 -9.34 -14.23
C PRO A 235 -6.44 -8.45 -14.26
N ASP A 236 -7.52 -8.88 -13.60
CA ASP A 236 -8.79 -8.16 -13.56
C ASP A 236 -8.74 -6.97 -12.58
N MET A 237 -7.97 -7.06 -11.48
CA MET A 237 -7.68 -5.91 -10.62
C MET A 237 -7.02 -4.78 -11.40
N ILE A 238 -6.02 -5.09 -12.24
CA ILE A 238 -5.36 -4.10 -13.09
C ILE A 238 -6.36 -3.57 -14.13
N ARG A 239 -7.04 -4.47 -14.86
CA ARG A 239 -7.95 -4.09 -15.94
C ARG A 239 -9.07 -3.15 -15.49
N TYR A 240 -9.70 -3.41 -14.34
CA TYR A 240 -10.90 -2.69 -13.92
C TYR A 240 -10.66 -1.64 -12.83
N ALA A 241 -9.50 -1.63 -12.16
CA ALA A 241 -9.22 -0.69 -11.08
C ALA A 241 -7.95 0.17 -11.27
N ALA A 242 -7.21 0.04 -12.38
CA ALA A 242 -6.02 0.84 -12.68
C ALA A 242 -6.26 2.37 -12.54
N PRO A 243 -5.27 3.17 -12.11
CA PRO A 243 -3.94 2.74 -11.66
C PRO A 243 -3.96 2.10 -10.27
N VAL A 244 -3.20 1.02 -10.09
CA VAL A 244 -3.15 0.26 -8.83
C VAL A 244 -1.73 0.01 -8.34
N TYR A 245 -1.55 0.05 -7.02
CA TYR A 245 -0.40 -0.62 -6.38
C TYR A 245 -0.82 -2.04 -6.00
N LEU A 246 -0.15 -3.04 -6.54
CA LEU A 246 -0.31 -4.44 -6.19
C LEU A 246 0.53 -4.72 -4.94
N LYS A 247 -0.15 -4.83 -3.81
CA LYS A 247 0.44 -5.08 -2.51
C LYS A 247 0.64 -6.58 -2.32
N THR A 248 1.90 -7.00 -2.38
CA THR A 248 2.31 -8.41 -2.52
C THR A 248 3.40 -8.77 -1.49
N GLY A 249 3.50 -10.05 -1.13
CA GLY A 249 4.35 -10.58 -0.06
C GLY A 249 3.64 -10.68 1.29
N GLY A 250 2.33 -10.39 1.36
CA GLY A 250 1.57 -10.39 2.61
C GLY A 250 1.49 -11.76 3.30
N SER A 251 1.38 -12.83 2.51
CA SER A 251 1.21 -14.21 2.98
C SER A 251 2.40 -14.76 3.77
N VAL A 252 3.61 -14.23 3.50
CA VAL A 252 4.85 -14.59 4.21
C VAL A 252 4.80 -14.15 5.69
N ALA A 253 4.02 -13.13 6.03
CA ALA A 253 3.93 -12.65 7.40
C ALA A 253 3.02 -13.56 8.25
N LYS A 254 3.46 -13.90 9.47
CA LYS A 254 2.61 -14.64 10.43
C LYS A 254 1.42 -13.82 10.93
N LYS A 255 1.63 -12.51 11.12
CA LYS A 255 0.60 -11.54 11.53
C LYS A 255 0.92 -10.13 11.01
N HIS A 256 -0.03 -9.20 11.10
CA HIS A 256 0.26 -7.78 10.82
C HIS A 256 1.27 -7.19 11.82
N ALA A 257 2.06 -6.21 11.33
CA ALA A 257 3.16 -5.58 12.07
C ALA A 257 4.21 -6.59 12.62
N TRP A 258 4.36 -7.74 11.94
CA TRP A 258 5.37 -8.76 12.25
C TRP A 258 6.79 -8.24 12.02
N GLU A 259 7.72 -8.71 12.85
CA GLU A 259 9.15 -8.46 12.67
C GLU A 259 9.67 -9.39 11.57
N THR A 260 9.76 -8.86 10.36
CA THR A 260 10.23 -9.61 9.19
C THR A 260 11.72 -9.94 9.35
N THR A 261 12.10 -11.19 9.12
CA THR A 261 13.51 -11.61 9.03
C THR A 261 14.08 -11.32 7.64
N LYS A 262 15.42 -11.34 7.48
CA LYS A 262 16.05 -11.20 6.15
C LYS A 262 15.54 -12.26 5.16
N THR A 263 15.40 -13.51 5.61
CA THR A 263 14.87 -14.61 4.79
C THR A 263 13.43 -14.37 4.37
N GLU A 264 12.56 -13.95 5.30
CA GLU A 264 11.17 -13.61 4.98
C GLU A 264 11.10 -12.41 4.02
N ALA A 265 12.02 -11.44 4.13
CA ALA A 265 12.09 -10.31 3.21
C ALA A 265 12.38 -10.75 1.76
N LYS A 266 13.28 -11.71 1.57
CA LYS A 266 13.55 -12.33 0.26
C LYS A 266 12.36 -13.15 -0.26
N GLU A 267 11.70 -13.91 0.61
CA GLU A 267 10.53 -14.70 0.23
C GLU A 267 9.36 -13.82 -0.25
N ARG A 268 9.24 -12.58 0.26
CA ARG A 268 8.27 -11.60 -0.28
C ARG A 268 8.53 -11.28 -1.75
N ILE A 269 9.80 -11.19 -2.16
CA ILE A 269 10.16 -10.94 -3.55
C ILE A 269 9.81 -12.13 -4.45
N ARG A 270 9.99 -13.36 -3.97
CA ARG A 270 9.45 -14.54 -4.66
C ARG A 270 7.94 -14.46 -4.89
N GLN A 271 7.17 -13.92 -3.94
CA GLN A 271 5.73 -13.70 -4.14
C GLN A 271 5.43 -12.62 -5.19
N VAL A 272 6.23 -11.55 -5.24
CA VAL A 272 6.14 -10.55 -6.31
C VAL A 272 6.36 -11.20 -7.67
N TYR A 273 7.37 -12.05 -7.80
CA TYR A 273 7.63 -12.81 -9.02
C TYR A 273 6.45 -13.72 -9.43
N LEU A 274 5.79 -14.37 -8.46
CA LEU A 274 4.59 -15.16 -8.73
C LEU A 274 3.45 -14.29 -9.27
N VAL A 275 3.21 -13.10 -8.69
CA VAL A 275 2.21 -12.17 -9.21
C VAL A 275 2.58 -11.66 -10.61
N GLN A 276 3.84 -11.28 -10.83
CA GLN A 276 4.32 -10.84 -12.14
C GLN A 276 4.10 -11.92 -13.20
N SER A 277 4.47 -13.18 -12.89
CA SER A 277 4.23 -14.34 -13.76
C SER A 277 2.74 -14.53 -14.10
N MET A 278 1.84 -14.20 -13.17
CA MET A 278 0.40 -14.29 -13.40
C MET A 278 -0.11 -13.20 -14.34
N ILE A 279 0.44 -11.99 -14.23
CA ILE A 279 0.15 -10.88 -15.14
C ILE A 279 0.65 -11.24 -16.55
N GLU A 280 1.90 -11.65 -16.70
CA GLU A 280 2.49 -12.02 -17.99
C GLU A 280 1.72 -13.13 -18.70
N ARG A 281 1.20 -14.13 -17.96
CA ARG A 281 0.44 -15.25 -18.54
C ARG A 281 -0.98 -14.89 -18.96
N TYR A 282 -1.62 -13.95 -18.27
CA TYR A 282 -3.08 -13.75 -18.37
C TYR A 282 -3.51 -12.34 -18.77
N TYR A 283 -2.58 -11.38 -18.75
CA TYR A 283 -2.77 -10.01 -19.22
C TYR A 283 -1.41 -9.41 -19.67
N PRO A 284 -0.73 -10.00 -20.68
CA PRO A 284 0.61 -9.59 -21.12
C PRO A 284 0.68 -8.14 -21.65
N GLU A 285 -0.44 -7.56 -22.04
CA GLU A 285 -0.57 -6.17 -22.48
C GLU A 285 -0.61 -5.16 -21.31
N ALA A 286 -0.71 -5.65 -20.06
CA ALA A 286 -0.68 -4.80 -18.88
C ALA A 286 0.65 -4.03 -18.78
N LYS A 287 0.56 -2.73 -18.53
CA LYS A 287 1.75 -1.87 -18.44
C LYS A 287 2.17 -1.66 -16.99
N ALA A 288 3.35 -2.17 -16.62
CA ALA A 288 4.01 -1.85 -15.35
C ALA A 288 4.67 -0.47 -15.44
N SER A 289 4.71 0.29 -14.34
CA SER A 289 5.58 1.48 -14.27
C SER A 289 7.06 1.08 -14.37
N PRO A 290 7.91 1.93 -14.96
CA PRO A 290 9.35 1.73 -14.92
C PRO A 290 9.93 2.02 -13.52
N LYS A 291 11.06 1.39 -13.22
CA LYS A 291 11.83 1.66 -11.98
C LYS A 291 12.17 3.15 -11.87
N GLY A 292 11.94 3.75 -10.71
CA GLY A 292 12.25 5.16 -10.47
C GLY A 292 11.40 6.14 -11.29
N SER A 293 10.13 5.81 -11.53
CA SER A 293 9.16 6.72 -12.13
C SER A 293 9.12 8.08 -11.40
N GLY A 294 8.97 9.18 -12.15
CA GLY A 294 9.20 10.53 -11.64
C GLY A 294 8.19 11.05 -10.61
N ASP A 295 7.02 10.41 -10.49
CA ASP A 295 5.95 10.72 -9.55
C ASP A 295 5.97 9.86 -8.28
N LEU A 296 7.04 9.07 -8.07
CA LEU A 296 7.23 8.31 -6.84
C LEU A 296 7.68 9.23 -5.69
N ALA A 297 7.10 9.04 -4.50
CA ALA A 297 7.54 9.65 -3.25
C ALA A 297 8.85 9.01 -2.72
N ILE A 298 9.92 9.12 -3.51
CA ILE A 298 11.26 8.64 -3.15
C ILE A 298 11.84 9.56 -2.05
N PRO A 299 12.50 9.02 -1.01
CA PRO A 299 13.14 9.84 0.01
C PRO A 299 14.19 10.82 -0.55
N VAL A 300 14.21 12.04 0.01
CA VAL A 300 15.17 13.10 -0.28
C VAL A 300 16.10 13.25 0.91
N ILE A 301 17.05 12.33 1.03
CA ILE A 301 18.04 12.32 2.11
C ILE A 301 19.14 13.33 1.81
N LYS A 302 19.43 14.19 2.79
CA LYS A 302 20.47 15.23 2.73
C LYS A 302 21.86 14.65 2.98
#